data_AF-E7CVA8-F1
#
_entry.id   AF-E7CVA8-F1
#
_cell.length_a   1.000
_cell.length_b   1.000
_cell.length_c   1.000
_cell.angle_alpha   90.00
_cell.angle_beta   90.00
_cell.angle_gamma   90.00
#
_symmetry.space_group_name_H-M   'P 1'
#
loop_
_entity.id
_entity.type
_entity.pdbx_description
1 polymer ?
#
loop_
_entity_poly.entity_id
_entity_poly.type
_entity_poly.pdbx_seq_one_letter_code
_entity_poly.pdbx_strand_id
1 'polypeptide(L)'
;MKILSDGSDLEGVEKVEDIFYINLARKSMWILDSWPKAFNESSTFRYVVLALNVTTLIGGAIYLRNNTGVLSSFELGHTYITVFMNCITCSRGLMILSKDYNHVMSLFVHKIHLFHHRHKSDYAYLTHIFIHKISHFYTVYLLGLALNGLLLFNLIPFYNCYSRGMFKDVIPANATYDHAVFYSVPFDYTTKFKGYLAMTSFNCFISYTCTSYFCVVDLTISLVIFHLWGHMRLLTYHLANFKKPASVLESND
;
A
#
# COMPACT_ATOMS: atom_id res chain seq x y z
N MET A 1 3.38 -6.68 20.35
CA MET A 1 3.37 -7.10 18.94
C MET A 1 4.73 -7.71 18.62
N LYS A 2 4.81 -9.02 18.32
CA LYS A 2 6.08 -9.66 17.98
C LYS A 2 6.45 -9.27 16.54
N ILE A 3 7.63 -8.66 16.35
CA ILE A 3 8.14 -8.27 15.03
C ILE A 3 8.46 -9.51 14.18
N LEU A 4 8.91 -10.58 14.82
CA LEU A 4 9.16 -11.88 14.20
C LEU A 4 8.11 -12.87 14.72
N SER A 5 7.38 -13.50 13.81
CA SER A 5 6.49 -14.61 14.16
C SER A 5 7.34 -15.86 14.44
N ASP A 6 7.04 -16.54 15.53
CA ASP A 6 7.59 -17.87 15.85
C ASP A 6 6.72 -19.00 15.27
N GLY A 7 5.51 -18.69 14.79
CA GLY A 7 4.49 -19.61 14.30
C GLY A 7 3.39 -19.92 15.31
N SER A 8 3.53 -19.49 16.57
CA SER A 8 2.50 -19.67 17.61
C SER A 8 1.23 -18.88 17.32
N ASP A 9 1.32 -17.82 16.52
CA ASP A 9 0.19 -17.00 16.07
C ASP A 9 -0.74 -17.71 15.08
N LEU A 10 -0.39 -18.93 14.66
CA LEU A 10 -1.23 -19.78 13.80
C LEU A 10 -2.05 -20.81 14.59
N GLU A 11 -1.84 -20.94 15.91
CA GLU A 11 -2.61 -21.85 16.75
C GLU A 11 -4.07 -21.41 16.85
N GLY A 12 -5.00 -22.31 16.51
CA GLY A 12 -6.44 -22.02 16.51
C GLY A 12 -6.94 -21.20 15.32
N VAL A 13 -6.08 -20.87 14.35
CA VAL A 13 -6.49 -20.15 13.14
C VAL A 13 -7.18 -21.10 12.16
N GLU A 14 -8.44 -20.81 11.84
CA GLU A 14 -9.23 -21.60 10.88
C GLU A 14 -9.26 -20.98 9.48
N LYS A 15 -9.15 -19.65 9.38
CA LYS A 15 -9.25 -18.89 8.12
C LYS A 15 -8.01 -18.05 7.83
N VAL A 16 -7.74 -17.81 6.56
CA VAL A 16 -6.58 -17.01 6.11
C VAL A 16 -6.70 -15.56 6.58
N GLU A 17 -7.91 -15.04 6.61
CA GLU A 17 -8.23 -13.67 7.00
C GLU A 17 -7.98 -13.39 8.48
N ASP A 18 -7.94 -14.43 9.31
CA ASP A 18 -7.67 -14.34 10.74
C ASP A 18 -6.17 -14.30 11.04
N ILE A 19 -5.33 -14.62 10.06
CA ILE A 19 -3.87 -14.51 10.18
C ILE A 19 -3.48 -13.04 10.35
N PHE A 20 -2.64 -12.76 11.34
CA PHE A 20 -2.31 -11.39 11.74
C PHE A 20 -1.84 -10.50 10.58
N TYR A 21 -0.85 -10.94 9.79
CA TYR A 21 -0.31 -10.10 8.72
C TYR A 21 -1.31 -9.90 7.57
N ILE A 22 -2.16 -10.89 7.29
CA ILE A 22 -3.26 -10.77 6.31
C ILE A 22 -4.30 -9.78 6.81
N ASN A 23 -4.70 -9.88 8.08
CA ASN A 23 -5.63 -8.95 8.71
C ASN A 23 -5.09 -7.52 8.69
N LEU A 24 -3.81 -7.35 9.00
CA LEU A 24 -3.13 -6.06 8.94
C LEU A 24 -3.13 -5.50 7.51
N ALA A 25 -2.73 -6.31 6.52
CA ALA A 25 -2.80 -5.91 5.10
C ALA A 25 -4.22 -5.56 4.67
N ARG A 26 -5.23 -6.35 5.08
CA ARG A 26 -6.65 -6.10 4.80
C ARG A 26 -7.13 -4.78 5.37
N LYS A 27 -6.78 -4.47 6.62
CA LYS A 27 -7.10 -3.18 7.26
C LYS A 27 -6.43 -2.03 6.52
N SER A 28 -5.17 -2.18 6.12
CA SER A 28 -4.46 -1.16 5.33
C SER A 28 -5.08 -0.93 3.95
N MET A 29 -5.71 -1.94 3.35
CA MET A 29 -6.44 -1.82 2.08
C MET A 29 -7.78 -1.09 2.18
N TRP A 30 -8.35 -0.94 3.37
CA TRP A 30 -9.68 -0.35 3.56
C TRP A 30 -9.77 1.07 3.01
N ILE A 31 -8.71 1.85 3.12
CA ILE A 31 -8.64 3.23 2.61
C ILE A 31 -8.77 3.32 1.08
N LEU A 32 -8.38 2.27 0.36
CA LEU A 32 -8.55 2.16 -1.09
C LEU A 32 -9.76 1.31 -1.47
N ASP A 33 -10.39 0.69 -0.47
CA ASP A 33 -11.41 -0.34 -0.64
C ASP A 33 -10.96 -1.46 -1.59
N SER A 34 -9.65 -1.77 -1.59
CA SER A 34 -9.03 -2.67 -2.56
C SER A 34 -9.09 -4.14 -2.18
N TRP A 35 -9.64 -4.49 -1.00
CA TRP A 35 -9.85 -5.90 -0.65
C TRP A 35 -10.81 -6.56 -1.65
N PRO A 36 -10.61 -7.83 -2.05
CA PRO A 36 -11.50 -8.51 -2.99
C PRO A 36 -12.94 -8.49 -2.48
N LYS A 37 -13.84 -8.06 -3.36
CA LYS A 37 -15.28 -7.94 -3.10
C LYS A 37 -16.07 -9.02 -3.78
N ALA A 38 -17.18 -9.43 -3.15
CA ALA A 38 -18.17 -10.28 -3.81
C ALA A 38 -18.90 -9.51 -4.93
N PHE A 39 -19.50 -10.24 -5.88
CA PHE A 39 -20.16 -9.64 -7.06
C PHE A 39 -21.27 -8.63 -6.72
N ASN A 40 -21.92 -8.77 -5.56
CA ASN A 40 -23.02 -7.92 -5.13
C ASN A 40 -22.59 -6.71 -4.27
N GLU A 41 -21.30 -6.57 -3.96
CA GLU A 41 -20.83 -5.47 -3.13
C GLU A 41 -20.54 -4.21 -3.95
N SER A 42 -20.97 -3.06 -3.42
CA SER A 42 -20.75 -1.78 -4.09
C SER A 42 -19.26 -1.44 -4.20
N SER A 43 -18.83 -1.02 -5.39
CA SER A 43 -17.49 -0.49 -5.66
C SER A 43 -17.46 1.04 -5.73
N THR A 44 -18.53 1.73 -5.30
CA THR A 44 -18.67 3.20 -5.41
C THR A 44 -17.49 3.95 -4.77
N PHE A 45 -17.01 3.50 -3.62
CA PHE A 45 -15.92 4.16 -2.91
C PHE A 45 -14.60 4.16 -3.72
N ARG A 46 -14.29 3.06 -4.44
CA ARG A 46 -13.12 3.00 -5.34
C ARG A 46 -13.17 4.07 -6.43
N TYR A 47 -14.35 4.31 -7.00
CA TYR A 47 -14.54 5.35 -8.01
C TYR A 47 -14.40 6.76 -7.42
N VAL A 48 -14.90 6.99 -6.20
CA VAL A 48 -14.76 8.28 -5.51
C VAL A 48 -13.29 8.58 -5.22
N VAL A 49 -12.54 7.61 -4.69
CA VAL A 49 -11.10 7.77 -4.42
C VAL A 49 -10.32 8.02 -5.71
N LEU A 50 -10.62 7.31 -6.80
CA LEU A 50 -9.97 7.56 -8.10
C LEU A 50 -10.30 8.95 -8.64
N ALA A 51 -11.57 9.36 -8.62
CA ALA A 51 -11.99 10.68 -9.09
C ALA A 51 -11.29 11.81 -8.30
N LEU A 52 -11.08 11.59 -7.00
CA LEU A 52 -10.33 12.52 -6.16
C LEU A 52 -8.86 12.63 -6.58
N ASN A 53 -8.19 11.50 -6.83
CA ASN A 53 -6.80 11.48 -7.31
C ASN A 53 -6.65 12.14 -8.70
N VAL A 54 -7.62 11.93 -9.60
CA VAL A 54 -7.65 12.62 -10.90
C VAL A 54 -7.82 14.13 -10.72
N THR A 55 -8.68 14.56 -9.79
CA THR A 55 -8.88 15.98 -9.50
C THR A 55 -7.61 16.63 -8.95
N THR A 56 -6.91 15.96 -8.03
CA THR A 56 -5.62 16.46 -7.50
C THR A 56 -4.52 16.44 -8.55
N LEU A 57 -4.55 15.51 -9.51
CA LEU A 57 -3.61 15.46 -10.62
C LEU A 57 -3.78 16.68 -11.53
N ILE A 58 -5.03 17.00 -11.88
CA ILE A 58 -5.36 18.19 -12.68
C ILE A 58 -4.94 19.46 -11.91
N GLY A 59 -5.29 19.55 -10.63
CA GLY A 59 -4.95 20.70 -9.78
C GLY A 59 -3.43 20.90 -9.63
N GLY A 60 -2.67 19.81 -9.51
CA GLY A 60 -1.21 19.84 -9.44
C GLY A 60 -0.55 20.20 -10.77
N ALA A 61 -1.07 19.66 -11.89
CA ALA A 61 -0.59 19.99 -13.22
C ALA A 61 -0.83 21.46 -13.60
N ILE A 62 -2.01 22.02 -13.25
CA ILE A 62 -2.30 23.44 -13.43
C ILE A 62 -1.37 24.29 -12.55
N TYR A 63 -1.17 23.90 -11.30
CA TYR A 63 -0.24 24.60 -10.40
C TYR A 63 1.18 24.65 -10.96
N LEU A 64 1.68 23.52 -11.46
CA LEU A 64 2.98 23.40 -12.08
C LEU A 64 3.09 24.31 -13.32
N ARG A 65 2.10 24.28 -14.21
CA ARG A 65 2.05 25.14 -15.40
C ARG A 65 2.09 26.62 -15.05
N ASN A 66 1.32 27.04 -14.06
CA ASN A 66 1.20 28.46 -13.67
C ASN A 66 2.45 29.00 -12.96
N ASN A 67 3.21 28.12 -12.31
CA ASN A 67 4.37 28.50 -11.50
C ASN A 67 5.73 28.13 -12.13
N THR A 68 5.72 27.61 -13.36
CA THR A 68 6.95 27.34 -14.11
C THR A 68 7.65 28.66 -14.42
N GLY A 69 8.87 28.82 -13.92
CA GLY A 69 9.67 30.06 -14.07
C GLY A 69 9.47 31.11 -12.97
N VAL A 70 8.59 30.83 -11.99
CA VAL A 70 8.35 31.73 -10.84
C VAL A 70 8.91 31.13 -9.55
N LEU A 71 8.64 29.85 -9.30
CA LEU A 71 9.10 29.16 -8.08
C LEU A 71 10.58 28.76 -8.17
N SER A 72 11.18 28.55 -7.00
CA SER A 72 12.55 28.04 -6.92
C SER A 72 12.65 26.64 -7.53
N SER A 73 13.83 26.29 -8.06
CA SER A 73 14.06 24.96 -8.66
C SER A 73 13.79 23.81 -7.68
N PHE A 74 13.98 24.02 -6.38
CA PHE A 74 13.72 23.02 -5.35
C PHE A 74 12.22 22.76 -5.16
N GLU A 75 11.42 23.81 -5.02
CA GLU A 75 9.96 23.71 -4.89
C GLU A 75 9.31 23.15 -6.16
N LEU A 76 9.85 23.55 -7.32
CA LEU A 76 9.41 23.03 -8.60
C LEU A 76 9.73 21.52 -8.72
N GLY A 77 10.92 21.10 -8.29
CA GLY A 77 11.32 19.69 -8.25
C GLY A 77 10.40 18.83 -7.37
N HIS A 78 10.08 19.30 -6.17
CA HIS A 78 9.10 18.64 -5.29
C HIS A 78 7.72 18.52 -5.92
N THR A 79 7.27 19.60 -6.59
CA THR A 79 5.98 19.61 -7.31
C THR A 79 5.98 18.61 -8.48
N TYR A 80 7.08 18.50 -9.25
CA TYR A 80 7.19 17.47 -10.29
C TYR A 80 7.06 16.06 -9.71
N ILE A 81 7.79 15.76 -8.64
CA ILE A 81 7.76 14.44 -7.99
C ILE A 81 6.32 14.09 -7.57
N THR A 82 5.63 15.00 -6.88
CA THR A 82 4.26 14.76 -6.40
C THR A 82 3.25 14.56 -7.53
N VAL A 83 3.38 15.30 -8.65
CA VAL A 83 2.55 15.10 -9.85
C VAL A 83 2.82 13.73 -10.48
N PHE A 84 4.09 13.33 -10.66
CA PHE A 84 4.42 12.02 -11.22
C PHE A 84 3.98 10.86 -10.31
N MET A 85 4.13 11.00 -8.98
CA MET A 85 3.59 10.03 -8.03
C MET A 85 2.07 9.91 -8.20
N ASN A 86 1.36 11.02 -8.40
CA ASN A 86 -0.09 10.98 -8.60
C ASN A 86 -0.50 10.32 -9.93
N CYS A 87 0.28 10.46 -11.00
CA CYS A 87 0.08 9.70 -12.24
C CYS A 87 0.13 8.18 -11.99
N ILE A 88 1.11 7.71 -11.22
CA ILE A 88 1.24 6.29 -10.85
C ILE A 88 0.05 5.86 -9.99
N THR A 89 -0.36 6.69 -9.03
CA THR A 89 -1.54 6.47 -8.18
C THR A 89 -2.81 6.29 -9.02
N CYS A 90 -3.03 7.14 -10.03
CA CYS A 90 -4.16 7.00 -10.96
C CYS A 90 -4.10 5.69 -11.75
N SER A 91 -2.92 5.33 -12.28
CA SER A 91 -2.71 4.05 -12.99
C SER A 91 -3.04 2.84 -12.11
N ARG A 92 -2.57 2.84 -10.86
CA ARG A 92 -2.88 1.79 -9.88
C ARG A 92 -4.35 1.79 -9.45
N GLY A 93 -4.98 2.95 -9.37
CA GLY A 93 -6.42 3.08 -9.15
C GLY A 93 -7.25 2.40 -10.24
N LEU A 94 -6.87 2.58 -11.51
CA LEU A 94 -7.50 1.87 -12.63
C LEU A 94 -7.29 0.35 -12.54
N MET A 95 -6.10 -0.11 -12.15
CA MET A 95 -5.84 -1.54 -11.92
C MET A 95 -6.78 -2.13 -10.87
N ILE A 96 -6.98 -1.46 -9.72
CA ILE A 96 -7.85 -1.93 -8.62
C ILE A 96 -9.34 -1.95 -9.03
N LEU A 97 -9.75 -1.10 -9.97
CA LEU A 97 -11.10 -1.12 -10.54
C LEU A 97 -11.34 -2.30 -11.48
N SER A 98 -10.28 -2.92 -12.02
CA SER A 98 -10.42 -4.06 -12.92
C SER A 98 -11.06 -5.26 -12.20
N LYS A 99 -11.95 -5.96 -12.92
CA LYS A 99 -12.51 -7.24 -12.48
C LYS A 99 -11.43 -8.29 -12.30
N ASP A 100 -10.37 -8.23 -13.11
CA ASP A 100 -9.25 -9.17 -13.06
C ASP A 100 -8.49 -9.05 -11.75
N TYR A 101 -8.30 -7.82 -11.26
CA TYR A 101 -7.67 -7.59 -9.95
C TYR A 101 -8.46 -8.25 -8.83
N ASN A 102 -9.79 -8.03 -8.77
CA ASN A 102 -10.65 -8.67 -7.79
C ASN A 102 -10.62 -10.20 -7.90
N HIS A 103 -10.62 -10.74 -9.13
CA HIS A 103 -10.55 -12.17 -9.37
C HIS A 103 -9.23 -12.77 -8.86
N VAL A 104 -8.09 -12.17 -9.21
CA VAL A 104 -6.76 -12.62 -8.77
C VAL A 104 -6.62 -12.53 -7.25
N MET A 105 -7.07 -11.43 -6.64
CA MET A 105 -7.01 -11.27 -5.18
C MET A 105 -7.92 -12.27 -4.46
N SER A 106 -9.11 -12.54 -4.99
CA SER A 106 -9.99 -13.58 -4.45
C SER A 106 -9.38 -14.97 -4.57
N LEU A 107 -8.76 -15.28 -5.72
CA LEU A 107 -8.05 -16.54 -5.95
C LEU A 107 -6.87 -16.71 -4.99
N PHE A 108 -6.15 -15.63 -4.73
CA PHE A 108 -5.05 -15.61 -3.77
C PHE A 108 -5.50 -16.05 -2.38
N VAL A 109 -6.49 -15.34 -1.80
CA VAL A 109 -6.96 -15.58 -0.43
C VAL A 109 -7.58 -16.97 -0.27
N HIS A 110 -8.42 -17.39 -1.22
CA HIS A 110 -9.25 -18.59 -1.05
C HIS A 110 -8.61 -19.88 -1.58
N LYS A 111 -7.61 -19.81 -2.48
CA LYS A 111 -7.03 -21.03 -3.09
C LYS A 111 -5.51 -21.06 -3.03
N ILE A 112 -4.84 -20.00 -3.47
CA ILE A 112 -3.36 -19.99 -3.61
C ILE A 112 -2.68 -19.86 -2.25
N HIS A 113 -3.30 -19.26 -1.24
CA HIS A 113 -2.65 -19.12 0.06
C HIS A 113 -2.17 -20.49 0.60
N LEU A 114 -0.88 -20.57 0.97
CA LEU A 114 -0.24 -21.84 1.40
C LEU A 114 -0.89 -22.45 2.64
N PHE A 115 -1.61 -21.65 3.41
CA PHE A 115 -2.42 -22.10 4.54
C PHE A 115 -3.39 -23.21 4.16
N HIS A 116 -3.99 -23.17 2.96
CA HIS A 116 -4.91 -24.21 2.46
C HIS A 116 -4.20 -25.52 2.10
N HIS A 117 -2.87 -25.49 2.01
CA HIS A 117 -2.03 -26.63 1.61
C HIS A 117 -1.21 -27.20 2.76
N ARG A 118 -1.33 -26.63 3.97
CA ARG A 118 -0.47 -26.94 5.12
C ARG A 118 -0.56 -28.39 5.60
N HIS A 119 -1.70 -29.05 5.38
CA HIS A 119 -1.97 -30.41 5.84
C HIS A 119 -1.64 -31.51 4.83
N LYS A 120 -1.05 -31.16 3.67
CA LYS A 120 -0.76 -32.14 2.60
C LYS A 120 0.49 -32.99 2.87
N SER A 121 1.48 -32.46 3.61
CA SER A 121 2.70 -33.16 3.99
C SER A 121 3.47 -32.35 5.05
N ASP A 122 4.40 -32.99 5.76
CA ASP A 122 5.28 -32.30 6.72
C ASP A 122 6.12 -31.21 6.05
N TYR A 123 6.60 -31.48 4.82
CA TYR A 123 7.34 -30.48 4.05
C TYR A 123 6.46 -29.28 3.64
N ALA A 124 5.17 -29.52 3.34
CA ALA A 124 4.20 -28.46 3.09
C ALA A 124 3.96 -27.59 4.32
N TYR A 125 3.86 -28.21 5.50
CA TYR A 125 3.75 -27.49 6.76
C TYR A 125 4.98 -26.61 7.04
N LEU A 126 6.19 -27.18 6.92
CA LEU A 126 7.44 -26.41 7.12
C LEU A 126 7.57 -25.25 6.13
N THR A 127 7.22 -25.48 4.87
CA THR A 127 7.22 -24.43 3.83
C THR A 127 6.21 -23.34 4.14
N HIS A 128 5.00 -23.71 4.59
CA HIS A 128 3.98 -22.77 5.02
C HIS A 128 4.48 -21.89 6.17
N ILE A 129 5.06 -22.48 7.23
CA ILE A 129 5.61 -21.72 8.37
C ILE A 129 6.73 -20.77 7.93
N PHE A 130 7.62 -21.22 7.04
CA PHE A 130 8.69 -20.38 6.53
C PHE A 130 8.17 -19.17 5.75
N ILE A 131 7.22 -19.37 4.83
CA ILE A 131 6.61 -18.29 4.06
C ILE A 131 5.78 -17.36 4.95
N HIS A 132 5.08 -17.90 5.95
CA HIS A 132 4.35 -17.12 6.95
C HIS A 132 5.28 -16.15 7.69
N LYS A 133 6.43 -16.62 8.16
CA LYS A 133 7.42 -15.78 8.88
C LYS A 133 7.95 -14.63 8.02
N ILE A 134 8.28 -14.91 6.76
CA ILE A 134 8.74 -13.88 5.81
C ILE A 134 7.62 -12.87 5.53
N SER A 135 6.41 -13.36 5.27
CA SER A 135 5.25 -12.53 4.97
C SER A 135 4.89 -11.60 6.13
N HIS A 136 4.93 -12.13 7.36
CA HIS A 136 4.72 -11.36 8.58
C HIS A 136 5.77 -10.26 8.76
N PHE A 137 7.05 -10.62 8.71
CA PHE A 137 8.15 -9.66 8.86
C PHE A 137 8.06 -8.55 7.79
N TYR A 138 7.89 -8.94 6.52
CA TYR A 138 7.82 -7.99 5.41
C TYR A 138 6.61 -7.04 5.54
N THR A 139 5.45 -7.56 5.97
CA THR A 139 4.25 -6.74 6.20
C THR A 139 4.48 -5.69 7.27
N VAL A 140 5.00 -6.10 8.44
CA VAL A 140 5.26 -5.17 9.56
C VAL A 140 6.32 -4.14 9.16
N TYR A 141 7.39 -4.58 8.51
CA TYR A 141 8.47 -3.71 8.05
C TYR A 141 7.99 -2.66 7.05
N LEU A 142 7.29 -3.08 5.99
CA LEU A 142 6.88 -2.17 4.92
C LEU A 142 5.81 -1.18 5.40
N LEU A 143 4.86 -1.62 6.23
CA LEU A 143 3.86 -0.70 6.83
C LEU A 143 4.50 0.27 7.83
N GLY A 144 5.53 -0.17 8.57
CA GLY A 144 6.32 0.72 9.42
C GLY A 144 7.03 1.82 8.62
N LEU A 145 7.67 1.45 7.50
CA LEU A 145 8.28 2.42 6.58
C LEU A 145 7.24 3.36 5.95
N ALA A 146 6.09 2.84 5.54
CA ALA A 146 5.01 3.62 4.96
C ALA A 146 4.47 4.67 5.95
N LEU A 147 4.28 4.28 7.21
CA LEU A 147 3.85 5.20 8.27
C LEU A 147 4.91 6.28 8.53
N ASN A 148 6.19 5.90 8.58
CA ASN A 148 7.27 6.86 8.77
C ASN A 148 7.34 7.89 7.62
N GLY A 149 7.27 7.42 6.37
CA GLY A 149 7.24 8.29 5.19
C GLY A 149 6.04 9.24 5.20
N LEU A 150 4.85 8.75 5.54
CA LEU A 150 3.64 9.57 5.65
C LEU A 150 3.77 10.67 6.69
N LEU A 151 4.27 10.32 7.88
CA LEU A 151 4.48 11.26 8.99
C LEU A 151 5.47 12.34 8.59
N LEU A 152 6.63 11.96 8.05
CA LEU A 152 7.64 12.94 7.62
C LEU A 152 7.12 13.86 6.52
N PHE A 153 6.42 13.31 5.51
CA PHE A 153 5.89 14.09 4.39
C PHE A 153 4.92 15.19 4.83
N ASN A 154 4.10 14.94 5.86
CA ASN A 154 3.13 15.92 6.36
C ASN A 154 3.64 16.77 7.54
N LEU A 155 4.51 16.22 8.38
CA LEU A 155 5.01 16.93 9.56
C LEU A 155 6.13 17.91 9.23
N ILE A 156 6.94 17.67 8.19
CA ILE A 156 7.99 18.62 7.77
C ILE A 156 7.41 20.00 7.41
N PRO A 157 6.40 20.14 6.51
CA PRO A 157 5.82 21.45 6.21
C PRO A 157 5.14 22.08 7.42
N PHE A 158 4.53 21.27 8.30
CA PHE A 158 3.99 21.77 9.57
C PHE A 158 5.09 22.33 10.49
N TYR A 159 6.21 21.62 10.64
CA TYR A 159 7.36 22.06 11.41
C TYR A 159 8.01 23.32 10.80
N ASN A 160 8.07 23.43 9.47
CA ASN A 160 8.54 24.64 8.79
C ASN A 160 7.64 25.84 9.11
N CYS A 161 6.31 25.67 9.10
CA CYS A 161 5.38 26.72 9.52
C CYS A 161 5.59 27.11 10.99
N TYR A 162 5.74 26.11 11.87
CA TYR A 162 5.92 26.33 13.30
C TYR A 162 7.23 27.07 13.62
N SER A 163 8.34 26.60 13.06
CA SER A 163 9.67 27.21 13.25
C SER A 163 9.75 28.63 12.70
N ARG A 164 9.01 28.95 11.64
CA ARG A 164 8.87 30.32 11.09
C ARG A 164 7.93 31.21 11.92
N GLY A 165 7.27 30.69 12.96
CA GLY A 165 6.39 31.45 13.83
C GLY A 165 5.01 31.75 13.22
N MET A 166 4.54 30.97 12.25
CA MET A 166 3.26 31.16 11.53
C MET A 166 2.01 30.95 12.39
N PHE A 167 2.18 30.50 13.64
CA PHE A 167 1.10 30.23 14.59
C PHE A 167 1.11 31.18 15.80
N LYS A 168 1.91 32.25 15.75
CA LYS A 168 1.91 33.31 16.78
C LYS A 168 0.80 34.34 16.52
N ASP A 169 0.43 35.09 17.55
CA ASP A 169 -0.58 36.16 17.44
C ASP A 169 -0.18 37.24 16.42
N VAL A 170 1.12 37.50 16.29
CA VAL A 170 1.69 38.39 15.28
C VAL A 170 2.42 37.54 14.24
N ILE A 171 1.80 37.37 13.08
CA ILE A 171 2.37 36.61 11.95
C ILE A 171 3.44 37.48 11.27
N PRO A 172 4.61 36.93 10.90
CA PRO A 172 5.63 37.66 10.16
C PRO A 172 5.09 38.22 8.83
N ALA A 173 5.46 39.46 8.49
CA ALA A 173 5.03 40.09 7.25
C ALA A 173 5.50 39.29 6.02
N ASN A 174 4.63 39.14 5.01
CA ASN A 174 4.85 38.39 3.77
C ASN A 174 5.13 36.88 3.95
N ALA A 175 4.82 36.30 5.09
CA ALA A 175 5.00 34.87 5.29
C ALA A 175 3.80 34.07 4.76
N THR A 176 4.09 32.95 4.09
CA THR A 176 3.11 32.01 3.57
C THR A 176 3.22 30.67 4.31
N TYR A 177 2.09 30.01 4.47
CA TYR A 177 2.05 28.66 5.00
C TYR A 177 2.61 27.65 3.98
N ASP A 178 3.47 26.77 4.49
CA ASP A 178 4.07 25.67 3.76
C ASP A 178 3.15 24.44 3.79
N HIS A 179 3.07 23.72 2.66
CA HIS A 179 2.16 22.59 2.46
C HIS A 179 2.92 21.39 1.90
N ALA A 180 2.43 20.19 2.22
CA ALA A 180 3.03 18.96 1.70
C ALA A 180 2.88 18.85 0.17
N VAL A 181 1.75 19.31 -0.36
CA VAL A 181 1.49 19.43 -1.80
C VAL A 181 0.76 20.75 -2.05
N PHE A 182 1.11 21.41 -3.16
CA PHE A 182 0.46 22.63 -3.61
C PHE A 182 -0.48 22.34 -4.79
N TYR A 183 -1.67 22.90 -4.74
CA TYR A 183 -2.69 22.77 -5.78
C TYR A 183 -3.18 24.14 -6.24
N SER A 184 -3.59 24.24 -7.51
CA SER A 184 -4.31 25.41 -7.99
C SER A 184 -5.78 25.26 -7.63
N VAL A 185 -6.24 26.02 -6.62
CA VAL A 185 -7.62 26.01 -6.12
C VAL A 185 -8.17 27.45 -6.04
N PRO A 186 -9.50 27.65 -6.10
CA PRO A 186 -10.09 28.99 -6.20
C PRO A 186 -10.16 29.77 -4.88
N PHE A 187 -9.49 29.29 -3.82
CA PHE A 187 -9.46 29.94 -2.50
C PHE A 187 -8.03 30.06 -1.98
N ASP A 188 -7.79 31.05 -1.13
CA ASP A 188 -6.47 31.29 -0.54
C ASP A 188 -6.23 30.37 0.67
N TYR A 189 -5.26 29.46 0.51
CA TYR A 189 -4.81 28.51 1.51
C TYR A 189 -3.36 28.75 1.97
N THR A 190 -2.69 29.76 1.42
CA THR A 190 -1.28 30.07 1.71
C THR A 190 -1.14 31.22 2.70
N THR A 191 -2.13 32.11 2.81
CA THR A 191 -2.08 33.24 3.76
C THR A 191 -3.07 33.11 4.91
N LYS A 192 -4.23 32.47 4.67
CA LYS A 192 -5.32 32.37 5.66
C LYS A 192 -5.22 31.07 6.45
N PHE A 193 -5.21 31.16 7.78
CA PHE A 193 -5.17 29.99 8.68
C PHE A 193 -6.30 28.98 8.44
N LYS A 194 -7.53 29.44 8.16
CA LYS A 194 -8.66 28.55 7.85
C LYS A 194 -8.42 27.76 6.55
N GLY A 195 -7.88 28.42 5.53
CA GLY A 195 -7.53 27.78 4.25
C GLY A 195 -6.34 26.83 4.42
N TYR A 196 -5.36 27.21 5.24
CA TYR A 196 -4.25 26.36 5.63
C TYR A 196 -4.74 25.05 6.25
N LEU A 197 -5.54 25.11 7.31
CA LEU A 197 -6.03 23.92 8.01
C LEU A 197 -6.83 22.99 7.09
N ALA A 198 -7.68 23.55 6.22
CA ALA A 198 -8.44 22.78 5.25
C ALA A 198 -7.51 22.07 4.26
N MET A 199 -6.53 22.77 3.69
CA MET A 199 -5.58 22.21 2.72
C MET A 199 -4.64 21.19 3.35
N THR A 200 -4.13 21.44 4.56
CA THR A 200 -3.29 20.48 5.29
C THR A 200 -4.06 19.20 5.61
N SER A 201 -5.32 19.31 6.06
CA SER A 201 -6.16 18.14 6.33
C SER A 201 -6.43 17.33 5.05
N PHE A 202 -6.70 18.02 3.94
CA PHE A 202 -6.86 17.40 2.64
C PHE A 202 -5.58 16.71 2.16
N ASN A 203 -4.42 17.38 2.29
CA ASN A 203 -3.11 16.82 1.98
C ASN A 203 -2.83 15.56 2.79
N CYS A 204 -3.09 15.54 4.10
CA CYS A 204 -2.93 14.34 4.92
C CYS A 204 -3.74 13.16 4.35
N PHE A 205 -5.00 13.39 3.94
CA PHE A 205 -5.84 12.36 3.35
C PHE A 205 -5.32 11.86 2.00
N ILE A 206 -4.92 12.78 1.11
CA ILE A 206 -4.37 12.43 -0.21
C ILE A 206 -3.03 11.73 -0.09
N SER A 207 -2.15 12.19 0.80
CA SER A 207 -0.87 11.53 1.09
C SER A 207 -1.09 10.11 1.61
N TYR A 208 -2.06 9.89 2.50
CA TYR A 208 -2.38 8.56 3.00
C TYR A 208 -2.89 7.63 1.90
N THR A 209 -3.74 8.16 1.02
CA THR A 209 -4.24 7.47 -0.16
C THR A 209 -3.09 7.10 -1.11
N CYS A 210 -2.22 8.06 -1.44
CA CYS A 210 -1.05 7.87 -2.28
C CYS A 210 -0.09 6.81 -1.70
N THR A 211 0.29 6.95 -0.43
CA THR A 211 1.13 5.95 0.27
C THR A 211 0.51 4.56 0.23
N SER A 212 -0.82 4.45 0.36
CA SER A 212 -1.50 3.15 0.26
C SER A 212 -1.42 2.57 -1.14
N TYR A 213 -1.61 3.38 -2.17
CA TYR A 213 -1.47 2.93 -3.56
C TYR A 213 -0.07 2.43 -3.88
N PHE A 214 0.97 3.03 -3.30
CA PHE A 214 2.34 2.54 -3.44
C PHE A 214 2.58 1.33 -2.54
N CYS A 215 2.62 1.54 -1.22
CA CYS A 215 3.13 0.57 -0.27
C CYS A 215 2.17 -0.60 -0.03
N VAL A 216 0.85 -0.37 0.08
CA VAL A 216 -0.11 -1.44 0.42
C VAL A 216 -0.37 -2.33 -0.80
N VAL A 217 -0.49 -1.73 -1.99
CA VAL A 217 -0.62 -2.52 -3.23
C VAL A 217 0.65 -3.34 -3.49
N ASP A 218 1.83 -2.74 -3.32
CA ASP A 218 3.10 -3.46 -3.49
C ASP A 218 3.27 -4.57 -2.46
N LEU A 219 2.94 -4.30 -1.19
CA LEU A 219 2.89 -5.32 -0.14
C LEU A 219 2.07 -6.53 -0.58
N THR A 220 0.89 -6.27 -1.11
CA THR A 220 -0.06 -7.31 -1.52
C THR A 220 0.51 -8.17 -2.64
N ILE A 221 1.10 -7.53 -3.65
CA ILE A 221 1.75 -8.24 -4.75
C ILE A 221 2.93 -9.07 -4.20
N SER A 222 3.74 -8.52 -3.30
CA SER A 222 4.83 -9.26 -2.65
C SER A 222 4.34 -10.48 -1.87
N LEU A 223 3.23 -10.36 -1.14
CA LEU A 223 2.62 -11.49 -0.43
C LEU A 223 2.19 -12.59 -1.41
N VAL A 224 1.53 -12.23 -2.52
CA VAL A 224 1.18 -13.20 -3.59
C VAL A 224 2.44 -13.90 -4.09
N ILE A 225 3.50 -13.15 -4.39
CA ILE A 225 4.78 -13.69 -4.88
C ILE A 225 5.41 -14.65 -3.86
N PHE A 226 5.42 -14.32 -2.57
CA PHE A 226 5.98 -15.22 -1.54
C PHE A 226 5.22 -16.55 -1.46
N HIS A 227 3.89 -16.51 -1.56
CA HIS A 227 3.10 -17.74 -1.59
C HIS A 227 3.31 -18.56 -2.87
N LEU A 228 3.40 -17.90 -4.04
CA LEU A 228 3.73 -18.59 -5.29
C LEU A 228 5.12 -19.22 -5.23
N TRP A 229 6.11 -18.52 -4.67
CA TRP A 229 7.44 -19.06 -4.46
C TRP A 229 7.42 -20.29 -3.54
N GLY A 230 6.64 -20.26 -2.46
CA GLY A 230 6.45 -21.44 -1.61
C GLY A 230 5.80 -22.62 -2.34
N HIS A 231 4.82 -22.38 -3.22
CA HIS A 231 4.27 -23.43 -4.09
C HIS A 231 5.30 -24.00 -5.05
N MET A 232 6.15 -23.17 -5.65
CA MET A 232 7.23 -23.64 -6.51
C MET A 232 8.22 -24.53 -5.74
N ARG A 233 8.54 -24.17 -4.48
CA ARG A 233 9.38 -25.02 -3.62
C ARG A 233 8.72 -26.38 -3.34
N LEU A 234 7.42 -26.40 -3.07
CA LEU A 234 6.66 -27.64 -2.89
C LEU A 234 6.70 -28.51 -4.14
N LEU A 235 6.46 -27.91 -5.31
CA LEU A 235 6.50 -28.63 -6.58
C LEU A 235 7.88 -29.24 -6.83
N THR A 236 8.96 -28.48 -6.65
CA THR A 236 10.33 -28.99 -6.79
C THR A 236 10.61 -30.14 -5.84
N TYR A 237 10.16 -30.04 -4.58
CA TYR A 237 10.31 -31.13 -3.61
C TYR A 237 9.57 -32.39 -4.06
N HIS A 238 8.32 -32.27 -4.53
CA HIS A 238 7.55 -33.40 -5.02
C HIS A 238 8.13 -34.03 -6.27
N LEU A 239 8.68 -33.24 -7.20
CA LEU A 239 9.36 -33.74 -8.39
C LEU A 239 10.65 -34.49 -8.04
N ALA A 240 11.44 -33.98 -7.08
CA ALA A 240 12.67 -34.64 -6.64
C ALA A 240 12.43 -35.94 -5.86
N ASN A 241 11.28 -36.04 -5.16
CA ASN A 241 10.93 -37.20 -4.32
C ASN A 241 9.81 -38.06 -4.94
N PHE A 242 9.58 -37.92 -6.25
CA PHE A 242 8.56 -38.70 -6.94
C PHE A 242 8.94 -40.19 -6.88
N LYS A 243 8.06 -41.03 -6.31
CA LYS A 243 8.31 -42.47 -6.24
C LYS A 243 8.48 -43.00 -7.67
N LYS A 244 9.58 -43.69 -7.94
CA LYS A 244 9.81 -44.32 -9.25
C LYS A 244 8.71 -45.37 -9.50
N PRO A 245 8.29 -45.56 -10.77
CA PRO A 245 7.27 -46.54 -11.09
C PRO A 245 7.70 -47.95 -10.64
N ALA A 246 6.76 -48.73 -10.11
CA ALA A 246 7.00 -50.06 -9.55
C ALA A 246 7.71 -51.00 -10.53
N SER A 247 7.47 -50.84 -11.83
CA SER A 247 8.12 -51.59 -12.91
C SER A 247 9.64 -51.41 -13.00
N VAL A 248 10.21 -50.35 -12.40
CA VAL A 248 11.66 -50.09 -12.34
C VAL A 248 12.26 -50.63 -11.04
N LEU A 249 11.41 -50.90 -10.03
CA LEU A 249 11.84 -51.50 -8.77
C LEU A 249 11.85 -53.03 -8.89
N GLU A 250 10.86 -53.62 -9.56
CA GLU A 250 10.76 -55.07 -9.82
C GLU A 250 11.80 -55.58 -10.83
N SER A 251 12.42 -54.72 -11.64
CA SER A 251 13.46 -55.12 -12.60
C SER A 251 14.88 -55.17 -12.01
N ASN A 252 15.04 -54.82 -10.73
CA ASN A 252 16.32 -54.78 -10.02
C ASN A 252 16.43 -55.80 -8.87
N ASP A 253 15.43 -56.66 -8.72
CA ASP A 253 15.44 -57.87 -7.86
C ASP A 253 15.56 -59.13 -8.73
#